data_AF-A0A412PLS5-F1
#
_entry.id   AF-A0A412PLS5-F1
#
_cell.length_a   1.000
_cell.length_b   1.000
_cell.length_c   1.000
_cell.angle_alpha   90.00
_cell.angle_beta   90.00
_cell.angle_gamma   90.00
#
_symmetry.space_group_name_H-M   'P 1'
#
loop_
_entity.id
_entity.type
_entity.pdbx_description
1 polymer ?
#
loop_
_entity_poly.entity_id
_entity_poly.type
_entity_poly.pdbx_seq_one_letter_code
_entity_poly.pdbx_strand_id
1 'polypeptide(L)'
;MGKEKQMETRISPSGYRYYVPTKQKLKIQMPKKSWKNRLKQVLTFLGTVLKHFPHFLMRGVALMMMTPVVILLFILNLFKSLISMALVWIIFKGILVFVALIISAFLENILSHGNFEKFQGFLFPGQPITYWWEIVFIIVFGILMAYTLTFKPEELD
;
A
#
# COMPACT_ATOMS: atom_id res chain seq x y z
N MET A 1 -40.87 1.91 26.71
CA MET A 1 -41.20 0.47 26.61
C MET A 1 -39.89 -0.30 26.43
N GLY A 2 -39.41 -0.96 27.49
CA GLY A 2 -38.13 -1.68 27.49
C GLY A 2 -38.29 -3.08 26.88
N LYS A 3 -37.41 -3.43 25.94
CA LYS A 3 -37.42 -4.73 25.26
C LYS A 3 -37.10 -5.84 26.28
N GLU A 4 -38.01 -6.79 26.46
CA GLU A 4 -37.79 -7.98 27.28
C GLU A 4 -36.58 -8.76 26.73
N LYS A 5 -35.49 -8.80 27.50
CA LYS A 5 -34.34 -9.65 27.20
C LYS A 5 -34.77 -11.10 27.44
N GLN A 6 -34.81 -11.91 26.39
CA GLN A 6 -35.03 -13.35 26.53
C GLN A 6 -33.92 -13.95 27.41
N MET A 7 -34.29 -14.54 28.54
CA MET A 7 -33.39 -15.18 29.49
C MET A 7 -33.64 -16.69 29.51
N GLU A 8 -32.58 -17.48 29.54
CA GLU A 8 -32.66 -18.93 29.70
C GLU A 8 -32.46 -19.32 31.17
N THR A 9 -33.34 -20.19 31.67
CA THR A 9 -33.22 -20.74 33.04
C THR A 9 -32.28 -21.93 33.03
N ARG A 10 -31.25 -21.90 33.90
CA ARG A 10 -30.34 -23.02 34.12
C ARG A 10 -30.38 -23.48 35.58
N ILE A 11 -30.14 -24.76 35.79
CA ILE A 11 -30.12 -25.37 37.12
C ILE A 11 -28.66 -25.70 37.46
N SER A 12 -28.20 -25.21 38.61
CA SER A 12 -26.91 -25.55 39.19
C SER A 12 -26.88 -27.02 39.61
N PRO A 13 -25.71 -27.69 39.62
CA PRO A 13 -25.56 -29.02 40.22
C PRO A 13 -26.08 -29.12 41.67
N SER A 14 -26.10 -27.99 42.39
CA SER A 14 -26.67 -27.87 43.75
C SER A 14 -28.18 -27.63 43.80
N GLY A 15 -28.90 -27.69 42.67
CA GLY A 15 -30.36 -27.58 42.59
C GLY A 15 -30.91 -26.15 42.44
N TYR A 16 -30.08 -25.12 42.55
CA TYR A 16 -30.50 -23.72 42.43
C TYR A 16 -30.74 -23.31 40.97
N ARG A 17 -31.86 -22.65 40.70
CA ARG A 17 -32.21 -22.11 39.37
C ARG A 17 -31.69 -20.67 39.25
N TYR A 18 -30.96 -20.38 38.17
CA TYR A 18 -30.50 -19.04 37.86
C TYR A 18 -30.70 -18.73 36.37
N TYR A 19 -30.90 -17.45 36.06
CA TYR A 19 -31.24 -16.97 34.72
C TYR A 19 -30.00 -16.37 34.04
N VAL A 20 -29.72 -16.79 32.81
CA VAL A 20 -28.58 -16.30 32.03
C VAL A 20 -29.09 -15.61 30.77
N PRO A 21 -28.57 -14.42 30.41
CA PRO A 21 -28.96 -13.74 29.18
C PRO A 21 -28.53 -14.57 27.96
N THR A 22 -29.48 -14.89 27.08
CA THR A 22 -29.21 -15.60 25.84
C THR A 22 -28.30 -14.75 24.96
N LYS A 23 -27.03 -15.16 24.79
CA LYS A 23 -26.12 -14.52 23.83
C LYS A 23 -26.64 -14.82 22.43
N GLN A 24 -27.36 -13.88 21.83
CA GLN A 24 -27.66 -13.93 20.40
C GLN A 24 -26.33 -14.05 19.66
N LYS A 25 -26.08 -15.22 19.04
CA LYS A 25 -24.94 -15.40 18.14
C LYS A 25 -25.18 -14.48 16.94
N LEU A 26 -24.56 -13.30 16.98
CA LEU A 26 -24.47 -12.38 15.85
C LEU A 26 -23.78 -13.15 14.73
N LYS A 27 -24.58 -13.66 13.78
CA LYS A 27 -24.10 -14.35 12.60
C LYS A 27 -23.52 -13.26 11.67
N ILE A 28 -22.30 -12.83 11.97
CA ILE A 28 -21.55 -11.90 11.15
C ILE A 28 -21.25 -12.64 9.85
N GLN A 29 -22.12 -12.48 8.85
CA GLN A 29 -21.76 -12.78 7.47
C GLN A 29 -20.67 -11.78 7.09
N MET A 30 -19.41 -12.21 7.14
CA MET A 30 -18.34 -11.44 6.52
C MET A 30 -18.65 -11.37 5.02
N PRO A 31 -18.90 -10.17 4.46
CA PRO A 31 -19.11 -10.05 3.04
C PRO A 31 -17.83 -10.49 2.34
N LYS A 32 -17.95 -11.44 1.41
CA LYS A 32 -16.85 -11.94 0.57
C LYS A 32 -16.25 -10.73 -0.17
N LYS A 33 -15.19 -10.13 0.38
CA LYS A 33 -14.57 -8.91 -0.17
C LYS A 33 -13.94 -9.26 -1.52
N SER A 34 -14.71 -9.04 -2.58
CA SER A 34 -14.27 -9.14 -3.97
C SER A 34 -13.02 -8.27 -4.18
N TRP A 35 -12.03 -8.81 -4.90
CA TRP A 35 -10.82 -8.10 -5.31
C TRP A 35 -11.14 -6.76 -6.00
N LYS A 36 -12.26 -6.68 -6.73
CA LYS A 36 -12.77 -5.43 -7.33
C LYS A 36 -13.06 -4.35 -6.30
N ASN A 37 -13.60 -4.72 -5.12
CA ASN A 37 -13.88 -3.76 -4.05
C ASN A 37 -12.59 -3.27 -3.39
N ARG A 38 -11.57 -4.13 -3.28
CA ARG A 38 -10.23 -3.73 -2.81
C ARG A 38 -9.54 -2.79 -3.79
N LEU A 39 -9.58 -3.09 -5.09
CA LEU A 39 -9.04 -2.21 -6.13
C LEU A 39 -9.74 -0.86 -6.15
N LYS A 40 -11.07 -0.85 -6.09
CA LYS A 40 -11.85 0.40 -6.04
C LYS A 40 -11.46 1.24 -4.82
N GLN A 41 -11.27 0.59 -3.68
CA GLN A 41 -10.83 1.24 -2.44
C GLN A 41 -9.42 1.85 -2.57
N VAL A 42 -8.48 1.12 -3.19
CA VAL A 42 -7.12 1.62 -3.49
C VAL A 42 -7.17 2.79 -4.46
N LEU A 43 -7.98 2.71 -5.52
CA LEU A 43 -8.13 3.79 -6.51
C LEU A 43 -8.72 5.06 -5.88
N THR A 44 -9.77 4.92 -5.06
CA THR A 44 -10.36 6.05 -4.34
C THR A 44 -9.39 6.63 -3.33
N PHE A 45 -8.59 5.79 -2.67
CA PHE A 45 -7.56 6.24 -1.74
C PHE A 45 -6.46 7.01 -2.48
N LEU A 46 -5.94 6.49 -3.60
CA LEU A 46 -4.97 7.18 -4.45
C LEU A 46 -5.52 8.53 -4.94
N GLY A 47 -6.76 8.57 -5.41
CA GLY A 47 -7.38 9.80 -5.90
C GLY A 47 -7.57 10.85 -4.81
N THR A 48 -7.91 10.42 -3.59
CA THR A 48 -8.05 11.31 -2.43
C THR A 48 -6.69 11.83 -1.97
N VAL A 49 -5.69 10.96 -1.89
CA VAL A 49 -4.30 11.33 -1.58
C VAL A 49 -3.79 12.33 -2.61
N LEU A 50 -4.00 12.09 -3.90
CA LEU A 50 -3.52 12.97 -4.98
C LEU A 50 -4.19 14.37 -4.93
N LYS A 51 -5.50 14.42 -4.63
CA LYS A 51 -6.24 15.70 -4.49
C LYS A 51 -5.77 16.54 -3.32
N HIS A 52 -5.41 15.92 -2.19
CA HIS A 52 -4.97 16.63 -1.00
C HIS A 52 -3.45 16.77 -0.91
N PHE A 53 -2.70 16.10 -1.78
CA PHE A 53 -1.25 16.16 -1.88
C PHE A 53 -0.67 17.59 -1.89
N PRO A 54 -1.17 18.54 -2.70
CA PRO A 54 -0.63 19.91 -2.70
C PRO A 54 -0.92 20.66 -1.39
N HIS A 55 -2.04 20.39 -0.73
CA HIS A 55 -2.36 21.01 0.56
C HIS A 55 -1.48 20.46 1.70
N PHE A 56 -1.21 19.15 1.72
CA PHE A 56 -0.25 18.55 2.65
C PHE A 56 1.16 19.05 2.41
N LEU A 57 1.60 19.14 1.16
CA LEU A 57 2.90 19.72 0.81
C LEU A 57 3.02 21.16 1.32
N MET A 58 2.04 22.02 1.07
CA MET A 58 2.13 23.42 1.53
C MET A 58 2.14 23.55 3.05
N ARG A 59 1.38 22.73 3.78
CA ARG A 59 1.35 22.75 5.24
C ARG A 59 2.64 22.19 5.86
N GLY A 60 3.19 21.14 5.28
CA GLY A 60 4.50 20.62 5.65
C GLY A 60 5.63 21.60 5.33
N VAL A 61 5.58 22.29 4.19
CA VAL A 61 6.53 23.35 3.82
C VAL A 61 6.44 24.54 4.78
N ALA A 62 5.22 24.95 5.18
CA ALA A 62 5.04 26.02 6.16
C ALA A 62 5.59 25.65 7.55
N LEU A 63 5.42 24.40 7.99
CA LEU A 63 6.00 23.88 9.24
C LEU A 63 7.53 23.72 9.14
N MET A 64 8.04 23.33 7.97
CA MET A 64 9.48 23.24 7.67
C MET A 64 10.16 24.60 7.70
N MET A 65 9.52 25.65 7.16
CA MET A 65 10.05 27.01 7.20
C MET A 65 10.21 27.56 8.62
N MET A 66 9.41 27.07 9.58
CA MET A 66 9.52 27.47 10.99
C MET A 66 10.69 26.80 11.73
N THR A 67 11.17 25.63 11.28
CA THR A 67 12.15 24.83 12.04
C THR A 67 13.30 24.35 11.14
N PRO A 68 14.49 24.99 11.19
CA PRO A 68 15.63 24.65 10.32
C PRO A 68 16.05 23.17 10.36
N VAL A 69 15.85 22.52 11.52
CA VAL A 69 16.17 21.10 11.74
C VAL A 69 15.28 20.18 10.88
N VAL A 70 14.02 20.52 10.66
CA VAL A 70 13.08 19.69 9.88
C VAL A 70 13.44 19.68 8.40
N ILE A 71 13.93 20.81 7.88
CA ILE A 71 14.44 20.90 6.50
C ILE A 71 15.67 19.99 6.34
N LEU A 72 16.60 20.01 7.30
CA LEU A 72 17.78 19.16 7.26
C LEU A 72 17.41 17.67 7.29
N LEU A 73 16.50 17.28 8.19
CA LEU A 73 15.98 15.92 8.28
C LEU A 73 15.27 15.49 7.00
N PHE A 74 14.50 16.38 6.39
CA PHE A 74 13.84 16.10 5.12
C PHE A 74 14.81 15.86 3.99
N ILE A 75 15.87 16.68 3.86
CA ILE A 75 16.88 16.49 2.82
C ILE A 75 17.60 15.15 3.01
N LEU A 76 17.97 14.78 4.24
CA LEU A 76 18.59 13.49 4.53
C LEU A 76 17.65 12.32 4.22
N ASN A 77 16.37 12.44 4.61
CA ASN A 77 15.34 11.46 4.30
C ASN A 77 15.04 11.37 2.79
N LEU A 78 15.16 12.48 2.05
CA LEU A 78 15.00 12.55 0.61
C LEU A 78 16.08 11.74 -0.10
N PHE A 79 17.35 11.93 0.25
CA PHE A 79 18.43 11.12 -0.32
C PHE A 79 18.25 9.64 0.00
N LYS A 80 17.96 9.31 1.26
CA LYS A 80 17.72 7.92 1.69
C LYS A 80 16.56 7.29 0.92
N SER A 81 15.47 8.04 0.74
CA SER A 81 14.30 7.57 0.03
C SER A 81 14.53 7.41 -1.47
N LEU A 82 15.29 8.31 -2.10
CA LEU A 82 15.63 8.20 -3.53
C LEU A 82 16.48 6.96 -3.80
N ILE A 83 17.49 6.70 -2.97
CA ILE A 83 18.34 5.51 -3.07
C ILE A 83 17.49 4.24 -2.88
N SER A 84 16.65 4.22 -1.84
CA SER A 84 15.75 3.08 -1.59
C SER A 84 14.81 2.82 -2.77
N MET A 85 14.21 3.87 -3.33
CA MET A 85 13.28 3.74 -4.44
C MET A 85 13.98 3.28 -5.72
N ALA A 86 15.19 3.77 -5.98
CA ALA A 86 16.01 3.29 -7.10
C ALA A 86 16.33 1.80 -6.97
N LEU A 87 16.74 1.34 -5.77
CA LEU A 87 16.99 -0.08 -5.52
C LEU A 87 15.74 -0.95 -5.70
N VAL A 88 14.61 -0.52 -5.13
CA VAL A 88 13.32 -1.21 -5.28
C VAL A 88 12.93 -1.31 -6.76
N TRP A 89 13.13 -0.24 -7.53
CA TRP A 89 12.83 -0.23 -8.96
C TRP A 89 13.70 -1.23 -9.74
N ILE A 90 15.00 -1.31 -9.43
CA ILE A 90 15.93 -2.26 -10.05
C ILE A 90 15.50 -3.71 -9.73
N ILE A 91 15.18 -4.01 -8.48
CA ILE A 91 14.72 -5.35 -8.07
C ILE A 91 13.40 -5.69 -8.76
N PHE A 92 12.46 -4.74 -8.82
CA PHE A 92 11.18 -4.90 -9.49
C PHE A 92 11.35 -5.21 -10.98
N LYS A 93 12.24 -4.50 -11.68
CA LYS A 93 12.61 -4.83 -13.06
C LYS A 93 13.17 -6.24 -13.18
N GLY A 94 14.10 -6.62 -12.30
CA GLY A 94 14.67 -7.98 -12.30
C GLY A 94 13.61 -9.07 -12.16
N ILE A 95 12.61 -8.86 -11.30
CA ILE A 95 11.47 -9.79 -11.16
C ILE A 95 10.62 -9.82 -12.43
N LEU A 96 10.34 -8.67 -13.05
CA LEU A 96 9.60 -8.62 -14.31
C LEU A 96 10.32 -9.35 -15.45
N VAL A 97 11.65 -9.20 -15.53
CA VAL A 97 12.49 -9.95 -16.48
C VAL A 97 12.36 -11.45 -16.23
N PHE A 98 12.48 -11.88 -14.98
CA PHE A 98 12.39 -13.29 -14.62
C PHE A 98 11.02 -13.90 -14.96
N VAL A 99 9.94 -13.16 -14.66
CA VAL A 99 8.58 -13.58 -15.01
C VAL A 99 8.39 -13.61 -16.53
N ALA A 100 8.88 -12.60 -17.25
CA ALA A 100 8.80 -12.56 -18.70
C ALA A 100 9.55 -13.73 -19.36
N LEU A 101 10.73 -14.11 -18.84
CA LEU A 101 11.47 -15.29 -19.32
C LEU A 101 10.70 -16.60 -19.10
N ILE A 102 10.02 -16.76 -17.96
CA ILE A 102 9.19 -17.95 -17.70
C ILE A 102 8.02 -17.99 -18.67
N ILE A 103 7.32 -16.86 -18.82
CA ILE A 103 6.18 -16.72 -19.73
C ILE A 103 6.63 -16.99 -21.16
N SER A 104 7.78 -16.45 -21.56
CA SER A 104 8.28 -16.58 -22.92
C SER A 104 8.79 -17.98 -23.22
N ALA A 105 9.47 -18.65 -22.29
CA ALA A 105 9.83 -20.07 -22.43
C ALA A 105 8.59 -20.97 -22.52
N PHE A 106 7.50 -20.60 -21.83
CA PHE A 106 6.21 -21.29 -21.93
C PHE A 106 5.48 -21.00 -23.26
N LEU A 107 5.58 -19.77 -23.76
CA LEU A 107 4.95 -19.30 -25.00
C LEU A 107 5.73 -19.62 -26.27
N GLU A 108 7.05 -19.79 -26.22
CA GLU A 108 7.87 -20.26 -27.35
C GLU A 108 7.48 -21.67 -27.78
N ASN A 109 6.83 -22.43 -26.89
CA ASN A 109 6.16 -23.68 -27.25
C ASN A 109 4.87 -23.49 -28.08
N ILE A 110 4.40 -22.24 -28.27
CA ILE A 110 3.09 -21.90 -28.88
C ILE A 110 3.13 -20.75 -29.92
N LEU A 111 4.05 -19.77 -29.88
CA LEU A 111 4.01 -18.57 -30.75
C LEU A 111 5.39 -18.03 -31.19
N SER A 112 5.43 -17.55 -32.45
CA SER A 112 6.63 -17.17 -33.22
C SER A 112 7.39 -15.93 -32.72
N HIS A 113 8.71 -16.01 -32.84
CA HIS A 113 9.85 -15.12 -32.53
C HIS A 113 9.74 -13.59 -32.71
N GLY A 114 8.69 -13.02 -33.32
CA GLY A 114 8.69 -11.60 -33.76
C GLY A 114 8.50 -10.54 -32.66
N ASN A 115 7.91 -10.88 -31.51
CA ASN A 115 7.65 -9.92 -30.42
C ASN A 115 8.66 -9.99 -29.26
N PHE A 116 9.57 -10.96 -29.29
CA PHE A 116 10.50 -11.21 -28.19
C PHE A 116 11.59 -10.14 -28.10
N GLU A 117 12.13 -9.69 -29.25
CA GLU A 117 13.24 -8.74 -29.30
C GLU A 117 12.86 -7.35 -28.74
N LYS A 118 11.65 -6.87 -29.02
CA LYS A 118 11.15 -5.60 -28.45
C LYS A 118 10.91 -5.71 -26.94
N PHE A 119 10.45 -6.86 -26.47
CA PHE A 119 10.32 -7.14 -25.05
C PHE A 119 11.69 -7.23 -24.36
N GLN A 120 12.66 -7.90 -24.98
CA GLN A 120 14.05 -7.94 -24.51
C GLN A 120 14.66 -6.54 -24.42
N GLY A 121 14.43 -5.65 -25.38
CA GLY A 121 14.97 -4.28 -25.31
C GLY A 121 14.42 -3.44 -24.14
N PHE A 122 13.17 -3.68 -23.74
CA PHE A 122 12.57 -3.07 -22.55
C PHE A 122 13.04 -3.72 -21.23
N LEU A 123 13.28 -5.03 -21.26
CA LEU A 123 13.64 -5.86 -20.12
C LEU A 123 15.15 -5.84 -19.81
N PHE A 124 15.99 -5.75 -20.84
CA PHE A 124 17.45 -5.65 -20.79
C PHE A 124 17.95 -4.34 -21.42
N PRO A 125 17.50 -3.19 -20.92
CA PRO A 125 18.15 -1.96 -21.30
C PRO A 125 19.60 -2.01 -20.79
N GLY A 126 20.56 -1.49 -21.55
CA GLY A 126 21.97 -1.44 -21.15
C GLY A 126 22.21 -0.66 -19.84
N GLN A 127 21.19 0.01 -19.30
CA GLN A 127 21.20 0.69 -18.01
C GLN A 127 19.93 0.34 -17.19
N PRO A 128 20.04 0.13 -15.86
CA PRO A 128 18.91 -0.28 -15.02
C PRO A 128 17.75 0.73 -14.98
N ILE A 129 18.05 2.02 -15.17
CA ILE A 129 17.08 3.10 -15.31
C ILE A 129 17.31 3.68 -16.70
N THR A 130 16.29 3.64 -17.55
CA THR A 130 16.45 3.85 -18.99
C THR A 130 15.52 4.92 -19.51
N TYR A 131 14.30 4.97 -18.97
CA TYR A 131 13.29 5.89 -19.46
C TYR A 131 13.10 7.06 -18.50
N TRP A 132 12.88 8.25 -19.05
CA TRP A 132 12.62 9.46 -18.27
C TRP A 132 11.43 9.32 -17.30
N TRP A 133 10.40 8.57 -17.67
CA TRP A 133 9.25 8.34 -16.79
C TRP A 133 9.62 7.55 -15.53
N GLU A 134 10.65 6.69 -15.58
CA GLU A 134 11.15 5.93 -14.43
C GLU A 134 11.84 6.86 -13.44
N ILE A 135 12.63 7.81 -13.95
CA ILE A 135 13.26 8.85 -13.16
C ILE A 135 12.18 9.71 -12.47
N VAL A 136 11.17 10.14 -13.22
CA VAL A 136 10.04 10.90 -12.66
C VAL A 136 9.31 10.09 -11.58
N PHE A 137 9.08 8.79 -11.82
CA PHE A 137 8.44 7.91 -10.84
C PHE A 137 9.25 7.79 -9.55
N ILE A 138 10.56 7.55 -9.67
CA ILE A 138 11.49 7.46 -8.53
C ILE A 138 11.51 8.77 -7.73
N ILE A 139 11.54 9.92 -8.41
CA ILE A 139 11.53 11.23 -7.76
C ILE A 139 10.21 11.48 -7.03
N VAL A 140 9.07 11.27 -7.69
CA VAL A 140 7.75 11.53 -7.11
C VAL A 140 7.51 10.64 -5.88
N PHE A 141 7.75 9.33 -6.00
CA PHE A 141 7.61 8.42 -4.87
C PHE A 141 8.66 8.63 -3.80
N GLY A 142 9.89 9.02 -4.18
CA GLY A 142 10.96 9.39 -3.25
C GLY A 142 10.59 10.59 -2.40
N ILE A 143 10.00 11.64 -2.99
CA ILE A 143 9.52 12.82 -2.25
C ILE A 143 8.37 12.44 -1.31
N LEU A 144 7.41 11.64 -1.78
CA LEU A 144 6.30 11.13 -0.96
C LEU A 144 6.79 10.38 0.28
N MET A 145 7.73 9.46 0.09
CA MET A 145 8.31 8.64 1.16
C MET A 145 9.20 9.47 2.09
N ALA A 146 9.96 10.43 1.57
CA ALA A 146 10.74 11.36 2.39
C ALA A 146 9.84 12.23 3.26
N TYR A 147 8.72 12.68 2.70
CA TYR A 147 7.72 13.46 3.42
C TYR A 147 7.10 12.64 4.56
N THR A 148 6.67 11.39 4.30
CA THR A 148 6.09 10.53 5.35
C THR A 148 7.08 10.16 6.45
N LEU A 149 8.36 9.97 6.10
CA LEU A 149 9.43 9.70 7.08
C LEU A 149 9.76 10.91 7.95
N THR A 150 9.62 12.12 7.40
CA THR A 150 9.93 13.35 8.11
C THR A 150 8.78 13.79 9.02
N PHE A 151 7.53 13.59 8.58
CA PHE A 151 6.33 13.94 9.34
C PHE A 151 5.65 12.71 9.94
N LYS A 152 6.43 11.81 10.57
CA LYS A 152 5.86 10.67 11.28
C LYS A 152 4.93 11.18 12.40
N PRO A 153 3.69 10.67 12.49
CA PRO A 153 2.75 11.05 13.54
C PRO A 153 3.11 10.47 14.92
N GLU A 154 4.21 9.73 15.07
CA GLU A 154 4.58 8.98 16.29
C GLU A 154 5.26 9.86 17.38
N GLU A 155 5.43 11.16 17.16
CA GLU A 155 6.07 12.07 18.13
C GLU A 155 5.14 13.20 18.63
N LEU A 156 3.82 13.02 18.49
CA LEU A 156 2.79 13.99 18.93
C LEU A 156 1.90 13.51 20.10
N ASP A 157 2.31 12.46 20.81
CA ASP A 157 1.67 12.01 22.06
C ASP A 157 2.62 12.19 23.26
#